data_AF-B4VRU6-F1
#
_entry.id   AF-B4VRU6-F1
#
_cell.length_a   1.000
_cell.length_b   1.000
_cell.length_c   1.000
_cell.angle_alpha   90.00
_cell.angle_beta   90.00
_cell.angle_gamma   90.00
#
_symmetry.space_group_name_H-M   'P 1'
#
loop_
_entity.id
_entity.type
_entity.pdbx_description
1 polymer ?
#
loop_
_entity_poly.entity_id
_entity_poly.type
_entity_poly.pdbx_seq_one_letter_code
_entity_poly.pdbx_strand_id
1 'polypeptide(L)' 'MGAWALVADSGETYELQDAPDELQQPNLNVKVQGEVREDVMTTAMIGPVLQVQSFEVMD' A
#
# COMPACT_ATOMS: atom_id res chain seq x y z
N MET A 1 15.17 2.94 -5.85
CA MET A 1 14.15 1.91 -6.08
C MET A 1 13.81 1.36 -4.71
N GLY A 2 12.54 1.39 -4.33
CA GLY A 2 12.06 0.92 -3.04
C GLY A 2 10.61 0.50 -3.18
N ALA A 3 10.07 -0.08 -2.12
CA ALA A 3 8.66 -0.40 -2.00
C ALA A 3 8.02 0.52 -0.97
N TRP A 4 6.75 0.84 -1.18
CA TRP A 4 5.92 1.53 -0.19
C TRP A 4 5.04 0.51 0.51
N ALA A 5 4.72 0.78 1.76
CA ALA A 5 3.88 -0.10 2.56
C ALA A 5 2.80 0.69 3.28
N LEU A 6 1.64 0.07 3.44
CA LEU A 6 0.53 0.58 4.25
C LEU A 6 0.38 -0.31 5.47
N VAL A 7 0.43 0.28 6.65
CA VAL A 7 0.07 -0.39 7.90
C VAL A 7 -1.40 -0.10 8.16
N ALA A 8 -2.24 -1.13 8.12
CA ALA A 8 -3.65 -1.01 8.43
C ALA A 8 -3.87 -0.87 9.95
N ASP A 9 -5.02 -0.33 10.36
CA ASP A 9 -5.42 -0.23 11.77
C ASP A 9 -5.47 -1.60 12.48
N SER A 10 -5.62 -2.68 11.72
CA SER A 10 -5.53 -4.06 12.21
C SER A 10 -4.11 -4.48 12.62
N GLY A 11 -3.09 -3.70 12.26
CA GLY A 11 -1.67 -4.03 12.40
C GLY A 11 -1.09 -4.82 11.22
N GLU A 12 -1.91 -5.22 10.24
CA GLU A 12 -1.42 -5.88 9.04
C GLU A 12 -0.69 -4.89 8.12
N THR A 13 0.39 -5.34 7.50
CA THR A 13 1.19 -4.50 6.59
C THR A 13 1.06 -5.02 5.16
N TYR A 14 0.72 -4.12 4.25
CA TYR A 14 0.56 -4.40 2.82
C TYR A 14 1.68 -3.73 2.03
N GLU A 15 2.25 -4.41 1.05
CA GLU A 15 3.11 -3.78 0.05
C GLU A 15 2.23 -3.11 -1.01
N LEU A 16 2.49 -1.84 -1.31
CA LEU A 16 1.68 -1.09 -2.26
C LEU A 16 2.20 -1.27 -3.69
N GLN A 17 1.33 -1.76 -4.57
CA GLN A 17 1.54 -1.79 -6.01
C GLN A 17 0.76 -0.67 -6.69
N ASP A 18 1.37 -0.06 -7.71
CA ASP A 18 0.78 1.06 -8.49
C ASP A 18 0.36 2.26 -7.62
N ALA A 19 1.05 2.49 -6.50
CA ALA A 19 0.81 3.64 -5.63
C ALA A 19 1.14 4.96 -6.35
N PRO A 20 0.22 5.92 -6.45
CA PRO A 20 0.49 7.23 -7.03
C PRO A 20 1.47 8.03 -6.16
N ASP A 21 2.22 8.95 -6.75
CA ASP A 21 3.28 9.71 -6.06
C ASP A 21 2.76 10.49 -4.85
N GLU A 22 1.50 10.94 -4.88
CA GLU A 22 0.87 11.64 -3.77
C GLU A 22 0.63 10.74 -2.55
N LEU A 23 0.48 9.43 -2.74
CA LEU A 23 0.35 8.43 -1.67
C LEU A 23 1.73 8.02 -1.09
N GLN A 24 2.81 8.25 -1.83
CA GLN A 24 4.17 7.86 -1.49
C GLN A 24 4.82 8.86 -0.50
N GLN A 25 4.17 9.07 0.64
CA GLN A 25 4.61 9.98 1.69
C GLN A 25 4.71 9.27 3.04
N PRO A 26 5.79 9.49 3.82
CA PRO A 26 5.92 8.86 5.13
C PRO A 26 4.86 9.39 6.10
N ASN A 27 4.27 8.50 6.89
CA ASN A 27 3.26 8.81 7.92
C ASN A 27 1.98 9.50 7.40
N LEU A 28 1.67 9.37 6.11
CA LEU A 28 0.41 9.87 5.56
C LEU A 28 -0.73 8.99 6.03
N ASN A 29 -1.69 9.57 6.76
CA ASN A 29 -2.90 8.87 7.15
C ASN A 29 -3.87 8.87 5.96
N VAL A 30 -4.32 7.68 5.55
CA VAL A 30 -5.10 7.50 4.33
C VAL A 30 -6.07 6.34 4.48
N LYS A 31 -7.14 6.42 3.70
CA LYS A 31 -7.96 5.27 3.35
C LYS A 31 -7.62 4.84 1.93
N VAL A 32 -7.23 3.58 1.75
CA VAL A 32 -6.91 3.02 0.43
C VAL A 32 -7.98 2.02 0.02
N GLN A 33 -8.42 2.09 -1.23
CA GLN A 33 -9.23 1.05 -1.87
C GLN A 33 -8.41 0.38 -2.97
N GLY A 34 -8.41 -0.94 -2.99
CA GLY A 34 -7.60 -1.73 -3.89
C GLY A 34 -7.94 -3.20 -3.86
N GLU A 35 -7.14 -3.99 -4.55
CA GLU A 35 -7.24 -5.44 -4.62
C GLU A 35 -5.99 -6.08 -4.03
N VAL A 36 -6.16 -7.06 -3.14
CA VAL A 36 -5.05 -7.87 -2.65
C VAL A 36 -4.71 -8.91 -3.73
N ARG A 37 -3.47 -8.88 -4.21
CA ARG A 37 -2.99 -9.70 -5.32
C ARG A 37 -2.22 -10.90 -4.79
N GLU A 38 -2.83 -12.08 -4.91
CA GLU A 38 -2.19 -13.36 -4.54
C GLU A 38 -1.25 -13.89 -5.63
N ASP A 39 -1.37 -13.36 -6.85
CA ASP A 39 -0.63 -13.80 -8.04
C ASP A 39 0.65 -12.98 -8.31
N VAL A 40 0.98 -12.04 -7.43
CA VAL A 40 2.13 -11.14 -7.56
C VAL A 40 3.16 -11.46 -6.48
N MET A 41 4.41 -11.68 -6.90
CA MET A 41 5.57 -11.79 -6.02
C MET A 41 6.46 -10.57 -6.17
N THR A 42 6.90 -9.99 -5.05
CA THR A 42 7.75 -8.80 -5.03
C THR A 42 9.15 -9.14 -4.50
N THR A 43 10.11 -8.26 -4.75
CA THR A 43 11.47 -8.41 -4.21
C THR A 43 11.58 -7.93 -2.77
N ALA A 44 10.66 -7.07 -2.32
CA ALA A 44 10.68 -6.50 -0.98
C ALA A 44 10.07 -7.44 0.07
N MET A 45 9.12 -8.31 -0.32
CA MET A 45 8.52 -9.34 0.55
C MET A 45 7.98 -8.76 1.86
N ILE A 46 7.40 -7.56 1.82
CA ILE A 46 6.93 -6.84 3.03
C ILE A 46 5.66 -7.49 3.60
N GLY A 47 4.77 -7.94 2.72
CA GLY A 47 3.48 -8.50 3.08
C GLY A 47 2.66 -8.82 1.82
N PRO A 48 1.34 -9.04 1.95
CA PRO A 48 0.45 -9.15 0.81
C PRO A 48 0.53 -7.90 -0.07
N VAL A 49 0.47 -8.09 -1.39
CA VAL A 49 0.52 -6.98 -2.34
C VAL A 49 -0.88 -6.39 -2.48
N LEU A 50 -1.03 -5.10 -2.19
CA LEU A 50 -2.25 -4.33 -2.43
C LEU A 50 -2.06 -3.47 -3.67
N GLN A 51 -2.77 -3.80 -4.76
CA GLN A 51 -2.83 -2.96 -5.93
C GLN A 51 -3.79 -1.79 -5.69
N VAL A 52 -3.24 -0.57 -5.68
CA VAL A 52 -4.00 0.65 -5.38
C VAL A 52 -4.91 1.00 -6.56
N GLN A 53 -6.20 1.19 -6.28
CA GLN A 53 -7.17 1.70 -7.26
C GLN A 53 -7.53 3.15 -6.96
N SER A 54 -7.69 3.51 -5.69
CA SER A 54 -7.91 4.87 -5.23
C SER A 54 -7.47 5.05 -3.78
N PHE A 55 -7.29 6.30 -3.36
CA PHE A 55 -7.02 6.64 -1.98
C PHE A 55 -7.66 7.98 -1.61
N GLU A 56 -7.88 8.17 -0.31
CA GLU A 56 -8.35 9.42 0.30
C GLU A 56 -7.41 9.76 1.47
N VAL A 57 -6.93 11.00 1.52
CA VAL A 57 -6.14 11.48 2.67
C VAL A 57 -7.07 11.77 3.83
N MET A 58 -6.71 11.28 5.01
CA MET A 58 -7.47 11.46 6.24
C MET A 58 -6.80 12.51 7.12
N ASP A 59 -7.62 13.35 7.76
CA ASP A 59 -7.18 14.36 8.74
C ASP A 59 -6.82 13.74 10.10
#